data_AF-A0AAV9KT35-F1
#
_entry.id   AF-A0AAV9KT35-F1
#
_cell.length_a   1.000
_cell.length_b   1.000
_cell.length_c   1.000
_cell.angle_alpha   90.00
_cell.angle_beta   90.00
_cell.angle_gamma   90.00
#
_symmetry.space_group_name_H-M   'P 1'
#
loop_
_entity.id
_entity.type
_entity.pdbx_description
1 polymer ?
#
loop_
_entity_poly.entity_id
_entity_poly.type
_entity_poly.pdbx_seq_one_letter_code
_entity_poly.pdbx_strand_id
1 'polypeptide(L)'
;MAQTLATPVLPSLSLICNTSSISKHSTLSFSTPTSYPKTGGLVIKCVRVGGVEVPNNKRVEFSLQYIHGIGRTSARQILVDLQMENKVMKDMSEEELITLREEVSKYMIEGDLRRFNALAIRRLKEIQCYRGVRHIQGLPCRGQRTKNNCRTLKGKKVAIAGKKKAPR
;
A
#
# COMPACT_ATOMS: atom_id res chain seq x y z
N MET A 1 0.12 -60.01 -53.07
CA MET A 1 1.52 -59.61 -53.35
C MET A 1 2.25 -59.42 -52.02
N ALA A 2 3.58 -59.37 -52.02
CA ALA A 2 4.43 -58.86 -50.91
C ALA A 2 4.03 -57.41 -50.53
N GLN A 3 4.35 -56.79 -49.37
CA GLN A 3 5.05 -57.12 -48.09
C GLN A 3 4.64 -56.00 -47.07
N THR A 4 4.97 -55.93 -45.76
CA THR A 4 5.73 -56.71 -44.75
C THR A 4 5.00 -56.50 -43.39
N LEU A 5 4.90 -57.46 -42.46
CA LEU A 5 5.85 -57.80 -41.38
C LEU A 5 6.46 -56.63 -40.57
N ALA A 6 5.90 -56.36 -39.38
CA ALA A 6 6.63 -55.97 -38.16
C ALA A 6 5.75 -56.26 -36.91
N THR A 7 6.33 -56.83 -35.86
CA THR A 7 5.65 -57.27 -34.62
C THR A 7 6.35 -56.70 -33.36
N PRO A 8 6.11 -57.19 -32.13
CA PRO A 8 5.03 -56.76 -31.25
C PRO A 8 5.55 -56.10 -29.95
N VAL A 9 4.64 -55.62 -29.08
CA VAL A 9 4.95 -55.28 -27.68
C VAL A 9 4.13 -56.20 -26.76
N LEU A 10 4.79 -56.91 -25.85
CA LEU A 10 4.16 -57.87 -24.94
C LEU A 10 3.74 -57.23 -23.59
N PRO A 11 2.65 -57.69 -22.94
CA PRO A 11 2.16 -57.15 -21.67
C PRO A 11 2.52 -58.03 -20.45
N SER A 12 2.98 -57.41 -19.36
CA SER A 12 3.12 -58.01 -18.01
C SER A 12 3.58 -56.95 -16.99
N LEU A 13 3.29 -56.99 -15.70
CA LEU A 13 2.32 -57.74 -14.88
C LEU A 13 2.13 -56.98 -13.54
N SER A 14 1.06 -57.26 -12.80
CA SER A 14 0.81 -56.69 -11.46
C SER A 14 1.17 -57.65 -10.32
N LEU A 15 1.82 -57.15 -9.27
CA LEU A 15 1.95 -57.69 -7.89
C LEU A 15 2.35 -56.47 -7.01
N ILE A 16 1.66 -56.04 -5.94
CA ILE A 16 1.22 -56.67 -4.67
C ILE A 16 2.28 -56.51 -3.53
N CYS A 17 1.75 -56.29 -2.31
CA CYS A 17 2.37 -55.87 -1.04
C CYS A 17 3.66 -56.61 -0.58
N ASN A 18 4.47 -56.13 0.38
CA ASN A 18 4.14 -55.98 1.82
C ASN A 18 5.21 -55.23 2.66
N THR A 19 5.05 -55.18 3.98
CA THR A 19 5.98 -54.60 4.99
C THR A 19 7.06 -55.63 5.46
N SER A 20 8.07 -55.39 6.32
CA SER A 20 8.12 -54.57 7.57
C SER A 20 9.55 -54.29 8.10
N SER A 21 9.61 -53.57 9.23
CA SER A 21 10.62 -53.61 10.33
C SER A 21 12.10 -53.23 10.11
N ILE A 22 12.42 -51.99 10.54
CA ILE A 22 13.44 -51.60 11.55
C ILE A 22 14.86 -52.22 11.46
N SER A 23 15.85 -51.36 11.19
CA SER A 23 17.10 -51.30 11.98
C SER A 23 17.62 -49.84 12.04
N LYS A 24 18.55 -49.53 12.95
CA LYS A 24 19.02 -48.16 13.29
C LYS A 24 20.35 -47.86 12.61
N HIS A 25 20.64 -46.62 12.18
CA HIS A 25 22.01 -46.05 12.23
C HIS A 25 22.03 -44.51 12.16
N SER A 26 23.00 -43.93 12.89
CA SER A 26 23.59 -42.57 12.76
C SER A 26 22.69 -41.37 12.41
N THR A 27 22.32 -40.58 13.42
CA THR A 27 21.92 -39.17 13.27
C THR A 27 23.15 -38.28 12.99
N LEU A 28 23.39 -37.93 11.73
CA LEU A 28 24.33 -36.84 11.38
C LEU A 28 23.62 -35.49 11.45
N SER A 29 23.58 -34.92 12.65
CA SER A 29 23.08 -33.56 12.88
C SER A 29 24.05 -32.51 12.33
N PHE A 30 23.72 -31.91 11.18
CA PHE A 30 24.40 -30.70 10.72
C PHE A 30 24.09 -29.55 11.70
N SER A 31 25.05 -29.20 12.54
CA SER A 31 24.98 -28.07 13.45
C SER A 31 25.14 -26.76 12.67
N THR A 32 24.03 -26.14 12.26
CA THR A 32 24.03 -24.75 11.79
C THR A 32 24.53 -23.84 12.93
N PRO A 33 25.58 -23.01 12.73
CA PRO A 33 26.20 -22.26 13.81
C PRO A 33 25.26 -21.18 14.38
N THR A 34 24.78 -21.41 15.60
CA THR A 34 23.83 -20.51 16.29
C THR A 34 24.54 -19.33 16.96
N SER A 35 24.93 -18.33 16.19
CA SER A 35 25.15 -16.97 16.72
C SER A 35 25.10 -15.89 15.63
N TYR A 36 23.89 -15.44 15.28
CA TYR A 36 23.76 -14.03 14.91
C TYR A 36 24.25 -13.21 16.10
N PRO A 37 25.14 -12.21 15.94
CA PRO A 37 25.56 -11.40 17.07
C PRO A 37 24.35 -10.67 17.63
N LYS A 38 24.02 -10.93 18.90
CA LYS A 38 23.07 -10.11 19.66
C LYS A 38 23.74 -8.77 20.02
N THR A 39 24.07 -7.98 19.00
CA THR A 39 24.26 -6.55 19.20
C THR A 39 22.97 -6.01 19.83
N GLY A 40 23.10 -5.26 20.93
CA GLY A 40 21.99 -4.56 21.59
C GLY A 40 21.50 -3.37 20.76
N GLY A 41 21.24 -3.59 19.47
CA GLY A 41 20.94 -2.56 18.51
C GLY A 41 19.62 -1.86 18.82
N LEU A 42 19.62 -0.53 18.67
CA LEU A 42 18.42 0.28 18.72
C LEU A 42 17.51 -0.08 17.53
N VAL A 43 16.56 -1.00 17.76
CA VAL A 43 15.59 -1.39 16.73
C VAL A 43 14.75 -0.18 16.35
N ILE A 44 14.85 0.26 15.09
CA ILE A 44 14.08 1.38 14.54
C ILE A 44 12.58 1.01 14.54
N LYS A 45 11.89 1.39 15.63
CA LYS A 45 10.46 1.09 15.85
C LYS A 45 9.52 1.89 14.94
N CYS A 46 9.94 3.08 14.52
CA CYS A 46 9.18 3.98 13.66
C CYS A 46 10.15 4.83 12.84
N VAL A 47 9.95 4.90 11.52
CA VAL A 47 10.62 5.89 10.67
C VAL A 47 9.72 7.12 10.57
N ARG A 48 10.28 8.31 10.79
CA ARG A 48 9.55 9.59 10.64
C ARG A 48 10.10 10.35 9.43
N VAL A 49 9.24 10.64 8.45
CA VAL A 49 9.61 11.30 7.17
C VAL A 49 8.60 12.41 6.89
N GLY A 50 9.04 13.57 6.39
CA GLY A 50 8.15 14.71 6.12
C GLY A 50 7.39 15.20 7.38
N GLY A 51 7.93 14.98 8.58
CA GLY A 51 7.29 15.30 9.85
C GLY A 51 6.24 14.29 10.35
N VAL A 52 5.93 13.23 9.59
CA VAL A 52 4.88 12.23 9.89
C VAL A 52 5.47 10.84 10.11
N GLU A 53 4.83 10.02 10.93
CA GLU A 53 5.20 8.63 11.19
C GLU A 53 4.77 7.72 10.02
N VAL A 54 5.72 6.92 9.53
CA VAL A 54 5.58 6.10 8.31
C VAL A 54 5.58 4.62 8.69
N PRO A 55 4.72 3.76 8.09
CA PRO A 55 4.67 2.35 8.47
C PRO A 55 5.90 1.56 8.01
N ASN A 56 6.68 1.05 8.98
CA ASN A 56 7.92 0.30 8.75
C ASN A 56 7.70 -1.06 8.05
N ASN A 57 6.56 -1.72 8.24
CA ASN A 57 6.30 -3.09 7.76
C ASN A 57 5.81 -3.14 6.29
N LYS A 58 6.21 -2.20 5.45
CA LYS A 58 5.77 -2.05 4.05
C LYS A 58 6.93 -1.60 3.15
N ARG A 59 6.78 -1.80 1.83
CA ARG A 59 7.74 -1.30 0.84
C ARG A 59 7.68 0.22 0.73
N VAL A 60 8.84 0.85 0.48
CA VAL A 60 9.01 2.32 0.44
C VAL A 60 7.92 3.02 -0.38
N GLU A 61 7.64 2.56 -1.61
CA GLU A 61 6.61 3.13 -2.50
C GLU A 61 5.24 3.31 -1.79
N PHE A 62 4.79 2.30 -1.04
CA PHE A 62 3.50 2.30 -0.36
C PHE A 62 3.53 2.92 1.04
N SER A 63 4.71 2.99 1.66
CA SER A 63 4.91 3.66 2.94
C SER A 63 4.89 5.17 2.79
N LEU A 64 5.55 5.74 1.77
CA LEU A 64 5.54 7.18 1.50
C LEU A 64 4.12 7.71 1.17
N GLN A 65 3.26 6.89 0.56
CA GLN A 65 1.85 7.22 0.24
C GLN A 65 0.97 7.52 1.48
N TYR A 66 1.45 7.33 2.71
CA TYR A 66 0.75 7.75 3.92
C TYR A 66 0.88 9.25 4.22
N ILE A 67 1.90 9.92 3.67
CA ILE A 67 2.14 11.36 3.86
C ILE A 67 1.18 12.15 2.96
N HIS A 68 0.37 13.04 3.53
CA HIS A 68 -0.58 13.84 2.74
C HIS A 68 0.16 14.77 1.76
N GLY A 69 0.19 14.35 0.49
CA GLY A 69 0.84 15.05 -0.62
C GLY A 69 1.54 14.09 -1.59
N ILE A 70 2.05 12.96 -1.08
CA ILE A 70 2.79 12.00 -1.89
C ILE A 70 1.81 11.01 -2.54
N GLY A 71 1.61 11.14 -3.85
CA GLY A 71 0.88 10.16 -4.66
C GLY A 71 1.77 9.00 -5.14
N ARG A 72 1.16 8.02 -5.81
CA ARG A 72 1.89 6.91 -6.47
C ARG A 72 2.96 7.38 -7.46
N THR A 73 2.71 8.49 -8.16
CA THR A 73 3.67 9.11 -9.08
C THR A 73 4.87 9.66 -8.31
N SER A 74 4.64 10.53 -7.33
CA SER A 74 5.69 11.14 -6.51
C SER A 74 6.50 10.10 -5.73
N ALA A 75 5.87 9.08 -5.16
CA ALA A 75 6.57 8.01 -4.44
C ALA A 75 7.53 7.21 -5.34
N ARG A 76 7.15 6.98 -6.61
CA ARG A 76 8.02 6.34 -7.61
C ARG A 76 9.12 7.29 -8.09
N GLN A 77 8.78 8.56 -8.29
CA GLN A 77 9.73 9.58 -8.70
C GLN A 77 10.85 9.73 -7.66
N ILE A 78 10.53 9.89 -6.37
CA ILE A 78 11.53 9.95 -5.28
C ILE A 78 12.47 8.73 -5.27
N LEU A 79 11.94 7.53 -5.53
CA LEU A 79 12.75 6.31 -5.63
C LEU A 79 13.67 6.29 -6.86
N VAL A 80 13.23 6.83 -8.00
CA VAL A 80 14.04 6.96 -9.22
C VAL A 80 15.09 8.06 -9.08
N ASP A 81 14.72 9.21 -8.51
CA ASP A 81 15.61 10.35 -8.27
C ASP A 81 16.78 9.96 -7.33
N LEU A 82 16.50 9.14 -6.31
CA LEU A 82 17.51 8.56 -5.40
C LEU A 82 18.17 7.28 -5.93
N GLN A 83 17.74 6.74 -7.08
CA GLN A 83 18.20 5.46 -7.64
C GLN A 83 18.06 4.25 -6.69
N MET A 84 17.04 4.26 -5.84
CA MET A 84 16.85 3.29 -4.75
C MET A 84 15.90 2.13 -5.11
N GLU A 85 16.27 0.94 -4.66
CA GLU A 85 15.43 -0.26 -4.80
C GLU A 85 14.20 -0.26 -3.89
N ASN A 86 13.18 -1.03 -4.28
CA ASN A 86 11.91 -1.18 -3.55
C ASN A 86 12.01 -2.12 -2.31
N LYS A 87 12.93 -1.79 -1.41
CA LYS A 87 13.13 -2.43 -0.10
C LYS A 87 11.91 -2.25 0.83
N VAL A 88 11.92 -2.93 1.98
CA VAL A 88 10.99 -2.70 3.09
C VAL A 88 11.54 -1.56 3.96
N MET A 89 10.69 -0.64 4.43
CA MET A 89 11.10 0.55 5.22
C MET A 89 11.89 0.23 6.50
N LYS A 90 11.76 -0.99 7.03
CA LYS A 90 12.50 -1.48 8.20
C LYS A 90 13.97 -1.82 7.89
N ASP A 91 14.25 -2.27 6.68
CA ASP A 91 15.52 -2.90 6.31
C ASP A 91 16.43 -1.90 5.55
N MET A 92 16.32 -0.62 5.90
CA MET A 92 16.99 0.52 5.27
C MET A 92 18.15 1.02 6.12
N SER A 93 19.20 1.57 5.50
CA SER A 93 20.29 2.22 6.23
C SER A 93 19.88 3.62 6.72
N GLU A 94 20.51 4.14 7.78
CA GLU A 94 20.21 5.51 8.25
C GLU A 94 20.61 6.57 7.19
N GLU A 95 21.62 6.29 6.35
CA GLU A 95 22.02 7.13 5.21
C GLU A 95 20.94 7.21 4.13
N GLU A 96 20.34 6.06 3.77
CA GLU A 96 19.16 5.99 2.91
C GLU A 96 17.95 6.71 3.53
N LEU A 97 17.82 6.69 4.86
CA LEU A 97 16.74 7.39 5.58
C LEU A 97 16.97 8.90 5.70
N ILE A 98 18.22 9.39 5.70
CA ILE A 98 18.55 10.82 5.69
C ILE A 98 18.26 11.40 4.30
N THR A 99 18.80 10.79 3.25
CA THR A 99 18.57 11.20 1.85
C THR A 99 17.08 11.17 1.47
N LEU A 100 16.32 10.15 1.90
CA LEU A 100 14.86 10.13 1.78
C LEU A 100 14.16 11.31 2.47
N ARG A 101 14.63 11.76 3.64
CA ARG A 101 14.04 12.93 4.33
C ARG A 101 14.33 14.22 3.58
N GLU A 102 15.53 14.36 3.02
CA GLU A 102 15.94 15.54 2.25
C GLU A 102 15.14 15.68 0.95
N GLU A 103 15.02 14.61 0.15
CA GLU A 103 14.19 14.62 -1.06
C GLU A 103 12.72 14.86 -0.76
N VAL A 104 12.15 14.16 0.24
CA VAL A 104 10.76 14.37 0.64
C VAL A 104 10.51 15.81 1.08
N SER A 105 11.47 16.47 1.73
CA SER A 105 11.34 17.87 2.17
C SER A 105 11.30 18.90 1.04
N LYS A 106 11.64 18.53 -0.21
CA LYS A 106 11.48 19.40 -1.39
C LYS A 106 10.03 19.51 -1.85
N TYR A 107 9.17 18.57 -1.46
CA TYR A 107 7.76 18.53 -1.86
C TYR A 107 6.87 19.25 -0.83
N MET A 108 5.84 19.96 -1.30
CA MET A 108 4.81 20.51 -0.41
C MET A 108 4.04 19.37 0.28
N ILE A 109 3.98 19.38 1.61
CA ILE A 109 3.49 18.27 2.43
C ILE A 109 2.47 18.74 3.48
N GLU A 110 1.58 17.83 3.90
CA GLU A 110 0.71 17.94 5.08
C GLU A 110 0.10 19.34 5.30
N GLY A 111 0.67 20.12 6.23
CA GLY A 111 0.20 21.43 6.64
C GLY A 111 0.21 22.45 5.51
N ASP A 112 1.22 22.45 4.65
CA ASP A 112 1.36 23.43 3.58
C ASP A 112 0.37 23.18 2.45
N LEU A 113 0.18 21.92 2.05
CA LEU A 113 -0.88 21.56 1.11
C LEU A 113 -2.28 21.83 1.69
N ARG A 114 -2.52 21.54 2.97
CA ARG A 114 -3.80 21.83 3.62
C ARG A 114 -4.04 23.35 3.69
N ARG A 115 -3.03 24.14 4.05
CA ARG A 115 -3.07 25.62 4.11
C ARG A 115 -3.29 26.23 2.73
N PHE A 116 -2.52 25.80 1.72
CA PHE A 116 -2.65 26.25 0.33
C PHE A 116 -4.06 25.99 -0.21
N ASN A 117 -4.58 24.76 -0.06
CA ASN A 117 -5.93 24.42 -0.50
C ASN A 117 -7.02 25.18 0.29
N ALA A 118 -6.83 25.37 1.61
CA ALA A 118 -7.76 26.16 2.42
C ALA A 118 -7.79 27.64 2.00
N LEU A 119 -6.63 28.24 1.70
CA LEU A 119 -6.53 29.61 1.17
C LEU A 119 -7.15 29.72 -0.23
N ALA A 120 -6.91 28.77 -1.13
CA ALA A 120 -7.51 28.74 -2.46
C ALA A 120 -9.05 28.62 -2.40
N ILE A 121 -9.59 27.79 -1.50
CA ILE A 121 -11.03 27.70 -1.26
C ILE A 121 -11.57 28.98 -0.62
N ARG A 122 -10.85 29.58 0.33
CA ARG A 122 -11.22 30.86 0.96
C ARG A 122 -11.33 31.97 -0.08
N ARG A 123 -10.31 32.14 -0.94
CA ARG A 123 -10.29 33.10 -2.04
C ARG A 123 -11.50 32.95 -2.97
N LEU A 124 -11.90 31.71 -3.29
CA LEU A 124 -13.09 31.46 -4.11
C LEU A 124 -14.38 31.92 -3.42
N LYS A 125 -14.49 31.79 -2.09
CA LYS A 125 -15.62 32.27 -1.29
C LYS A 125 -15.66 33.81 -1.22
N GLU A 126 -14.52 34.43 -0.97
CA GLU A 126 -14.34 35.89 -0.89
C GLU A 126 -14.68 36.59 -2.22
N ILE A 127 -14.31 35.99 -3.36
CA ILE A 127 -14.66 36.47 -4.70
C ILE A 127 -16.17 36.31 -5.01
N GLN A 128 -16.93 35.55 -4.20
CA GLN A 128 -18.36 35.25 -4.39
C GLN A 128 -18.75 34.61 -5.76
N CYS A 129 -17.78 34.15 -6.54
CA CYS A 129 -18.04 33.46 -7.81
C CYS A 129 -18.91 32.19 -7.60
N TYR A 130 -19.54 31.70 -8.68
CA TYR A 130 -20.39 30.49 -8.62
C TYR A 130 -19.72 29.31 -7.89
N ARG A 131 -18.42 29.05 -8.14
CA ARG A 131 -17.67 28.00 -7.42
C ARG A 131 -17.61 28.27 -5.91
N GLY A 132 -17.34 29.51 -5.51
CA GLY A 132 -17.36 29.96 -4.11
C GLY A 132 -18.69 29.73 -3.43
N VAL A 133 -19.78 30.20 -4.04
CA VAL A 133 -21.16 30.00 -3.56
C VAL A 133 -21.46 28.52 -3.35
N ARG A 134 -21.05 27.64 -4.27
CA ARG A 134 -21.22 26.18 -4.13
C ARG A 134 -20.36 25.57 -3.00
N HIS A 135 -19.16 26.10 -2.77
CA HIS A 135 -18.30 25.76 -1.62
C HIS A 135 -18.81 26.33 -0.27
N ILE A 136 -19.71 27.32 -0.27
CA ILE A 136 -20.44 27.79 0.92
C ILE A 136 -21.66 26.88 1.16
N GLN A 137 -22.45 26.61 0.12
CA GLN A 137 -23.69 25.83 0.19
C GLN A 137 -23.52 24.31 0.41
N GLY A 138 -22.28 23.79 0.45
CA GLY A 138 -22.03 22.34 0.53
C GLY A 138 -22.54 21.58 -0.71
N LEU A 139 -22.38 22.16 -1.90
CA LEU A 139 -22.82 21.58 -3.17
C LEU A 139 -21.65 21.35 -4.14
N PRO A 140 -21.70 20.30 -4.99
CA PRO A 140 -20.69 20.10 -6.02
C PRO A 140 -20.65 21.26 -7.02
N CYS A 141 -19.43 21.67 -7.36
CA CYS A 141 -19.11 22.79 -8.25
C CYS A 141 -18.73 22.35 -9.68
N ARG A 142 -18.48 21.06 -9.93
CA ARG A 142 -18.09 20.50 -11.25
C ARG A 142 -19.29 20.12 -12.14
N GLY A 143 -20.31 20.98 -12.25
CA GLY A 143 -21.49 20.75 -13.11
C GLY A 143 -22.43 19.57 -12.74
N GLN A 144 -22.14 18.84 -11.65
CA GLN A 144 -22.89 17.62 -11.26
C GLN A 144 -24.34 17.92 -10.83
N ARG A 145 -25.30 17.12 -11.31
CA ARG A 145 -26.74 17.26 -11.04
C ARG A 145 -27.09 17.02 -9.55
N THR A 146 -27.46 18.07 -8.82
CA THR A 146 -27.71 18.03 -7.37
C THR A 146 -29.08 17.51 -6.91
N LYS A 147 -29.97 17.13 -7.83
CA LYS A 147 -31.31 16.56 -7.52
C LYS A 147 -31.21 15.19 -6.85
N ASN A 148 -30.30 14.34 -7.33
CA ASN A 148 -30.18 12.94 -6.89
C ASN A 148 -28.83 12.72 -6.17
N ASN A 149 -27.73 12.70 -6.92
CA ASN A 149 -26.46 12.11 -6.47
C ASN A 149 -25.47 13.20 -6.03
N CYS A 150 -25.52 13.57 -4.75
CA CYS A 150 -24.60 14.55 -4.14
C CYS A 150 -24.22 14.24 -2.68
N ARG A 151 -24.45 13.00 -2.22
CA ARG A 151 -24.37 12.62 -0.79
C ARG A 151 -22.96 12.65 -0.19
N THR A 152 -21.92 12.37 -0.97
CA THR A 152 -20.52 12.44 -0.52
C THR A 152 -20.11 13.84 -0.06
N LEU A 153 -20.75 14.89 -0.61
CA LEU A 153 -20.44 16.30 -0.32
C LEU A 153 -21.51 16.96 0.59
N LYS A 154 -22.80 16.60 0.43
CA LYS A 154 -23.87 17.03 1.37
C LYS A 154 -23.86 16.30 2.72
N GLY A 155 -23.11 15.21 2.86
CA GLY A 155 -23.12 14.35 4.05
C GLY A 155 -24.41 13.52 4.22
N LYS A 156 -24.53 12.91 5.41
CA LYS A 156 -25.64 12.02 5.80
C LYS A 156 -26.99 12.75 5.77
N LYS A 157 -28.11 12.02 5.69
CA LYS A 157 -29.45 12.60 5.84
C LYS A 157 -29.65 12.97 7.32
N VAL A 158 -29.52 14.25 7.66
CA VAL A 158 -30.01 14.77 8.95
C VAL A 158 -31.53 14.62 8.95
N ALA A 159 -32.06 13.93 9.97
CA ALA A 159 -33.50 13.85 10.17
C ALA A 159 -33.99 15.13 10.85
N ILE A 160 -35.03 15.76 10.30
CA ILE A 160 -35.72 16.86 10.96
C ILE A 160 -36.60 16.24 12.05
N ALA A 161 -36.40 16.63 13.31
CA ALA A 161 -37.20 16.16 14.43
C ALA A 161 -38.71 16.43 14.18
N GLY A 162 -39.57 15.52 14.65
CA GLY A 162 -41.02 15.63 14.46
C GLY A 162 -41.58 15.20 13.10
N LYS A 163 -40.76 15.05 12.03
CA LYS A 163 -41.28 14.50 10.76
C LYS A 163 -41.49 12.99 10.86
N LYS A 164 -42.75 12.56 10.85
CA LYS A 164 -43.14 11.14 10.68
C LYS A 164 -42.40 10.55 9.47
N LYS A 165 -41.84 9.34 9.64
CA LYS A 165 -41.32 8.57 8.51
C LYS A 165 -42.47 8.30 7.54
N ALA A 166 -42.23 8.46 6.24
CA ALA A 166 -43.16 7.95 5.25
C ALA A 166 -43.29 6.41 5.43
N PRO A 167 -44.47 5.82 5.13
CA PRO A 167 -44.57 4.38 4.98
C PRO A 167 -43.57 3.90 3.90
N ARG A 168 -43.18 2.62 4.01
CA ARG A 168 -42.32 1.96 3.01
C ARG A 168 -43.13 1.59 1.77
#